data_AF-A0A5E4IVF8-F1
#
_entry.id   AF-A0A5E4IVF8-F1
#
_cell.length_a   1.000
_cell.length_b   1.000
_cell.length_c   1.000
_cell.angle_alpha   90.00
_cell.angle_beta   90.00
_cell.angle_gamma   90.00
#
_symmetry.space_group_name_H-M   'P 1'
#
loop_
_entity.id
_entity.type
_entity.pdbx_description
1 polymer ?
#
loop_
_entity_poly.entity_id
_entity_poly.type
_entity_poly.pdbx_seq_one_letter_code
_entity_poly.pdbx_strand_id
1 'polypeptide(L)' 'MLFFDRKETEQFRAFSYDLVKRDKASLDIFWLKDDSLMDSENLPDPAILAQEIVESLETALEQFRGIEDELKDEN' A
#
# COMPACT_ATOMS: atom_id res chain seq x y z
N MET A 1 -35.63 -25.27 13.16
CA MET A 1 -34.93 -24.08 12.63
C MET A 1 -33.84 -23.74 13.62
N LEU A 2 -32.58 -24.09 13.33
CA LEU A 2 -31.45 -23.83 14.22
C LEU A 2 -30.92 -22.43 13.90
N PHE A 3 -31.10 -21.50 14.83
CA PHE A 3 -30.44 -20.19 14.76
C PHE A 3 -28.96 -20.42 15.05
N PHE A 4 -28.12 -20.31 14.03
CA PHE A 4 -26.67 -20.32 14.22
C PHE A 4 -26.25 -18.95 14.76
N ASP A 5 -25.87 -18.91 16.04
CA ASP A 5 -25.26 -17.73 16.64
C ASP A 5 -23.79 -17.67 16.20
N ARG A 6 -23.53 -16.88 15.15
CA ARG A 6 -22.18 -16.74 14.58
C ARG A 6 -21.37 -15.83 15.50
N LYS A 7 -20.32 -16.37 16.09
CA LYS A 7 -19.36 -15.61 16.89
C LYS A 7 -18.49 -14.72 16.02
N GLU A 8 -18.12 -13.57 16.55
CA GLU A 8 -17.13 -12.69 15.92
C GLU A 8 -15.79 -13.41 15.76
N THR A 9 -15.17 -13.22 14.60
CA THR A 9 -13.84 -13.72 14.25
C THR A 9 -13.03 -12.57 13.67
N GLU A 10 -11.73 -12.76 13.41
CA GLU A 10 -10.87 -11.73 12.83
C GLU A 10 -11.45 -11.13 11.53
N GLN A 11 -12.07 -11.97 10.69
CA GLN A 11 -12.70 -11.55 9.43
C GLN A 11 -14.21 -11.25 9.56
N PHE A 12 -14.78 -11.33 10.76
CA PHE A 12 -16.21 -11.10 10.97
C PHE A 12 -16.48 -10.34 12.27
N ARG A 13 -16.94 -9.10 12.14
CA ARG A 13 -17.33 -8.25 13.26
C ARG A 13 -18.77 -7.78 13.10
N ALA A 14 -19.56 -7.88 14.17
CA ALA A 14 -20.91 -7.36 14.19
C ALA A 14 -20.89 -5.89 14.62
N PHE A 15 -21.63 -5.04 13.90
CA PHE A 15 -21.78 -3.63 14.23
C PHE A 15 -23.23 -3.35 14.61
N SER A 16 -23.43 -2.55 15.67
CA SER A 16 -24.76 -2.09 16.03
C SER A 16 -25.29 -1.08 15.01
N TYR A 17 -26.60 -0.85 15.02
CA TYR A 17 -27.27 0.11 14.12
C TYR A 17 -26.76 1.56 14.27
N ASP A 18 -25.99 1.86 15.32
CA ASP A 18 -25.36 3.16 15.52
C ASP A 18 -24.39 3.55 14.39
N LEU A 19 -23.97 2.60 13.55
CA LEU A 19 -23.18 2.88 12.36
C LEU A 19 -23.86 3.87 11.40
N VAL A 20 -25.20 3.89 11.37
CA VAL A 20 -25.98 4.80 10.52
C VAL A 20 -25.81 6.28 10.91
N LYS A 21 -25.32 6.55 12.13
CA LYS A 21 -24.99 7.90 12.59
C LYS A 21 -23.67 8.43 12.02
N ARG A 22 -22.88 7.57 11.36
CA ARG A 22 -21.65 7.99 10.66
C ARG A 22 -22.03 8.81 9.42
N ASP A 23 -21.12 9.70 9.02
CA ASP A 23 -21.31 10.48 7.81
C ASP A 23 -21.55 9.56 6.60
N LYS A 24 -22.59 9.88 5.83
CA LYS A 24 -23.07 9.13 4.64
C LYS A 24 -23.45 7.66 4.86
N ALA A 25 -23.63 7.19 6.10
CA ALA A 25 -23.83 5.77 6.41
C ALA A 25 -22.76 4.87 5.74
N SER A 26 -21.51 5.37 5.67
CA SER A 26 -20.42 4.66 5.00
C SER A 26 -20.21 3.29 5.65
N LEU A 27 -20.42 2.24 4.85
CA LEU A 27 -20.15 0.85 5.21
C LEU A 27 -18.68 0.47 5.00
N ASP A 28 -17.85 1.42 4.56
CA ASP A 28 -16.41 1.25 4.42
C ASP A 28 -15.73 1.32 5.80
N ILE A 29 -15.87 0.24 6.55
CA ILE A 29 -15.29 0.10 7.89
C ILE A 29 -13.98 -0.68 7.76
N PHE A 30 -12.86 0.03 7.84
CA PHE A 30 -11.56 -0.61 8.03
C PHE A 30 -11.45 -1.13 9.47
N TRP A 31 -11.99 -2.33 9.76
CA TRP A 31 -11.82 -2.99 11.07
C TRP A 31 -10.71 -4.03 11.08
N LEU A 32 -10.39 -4.59 9.92
CA LEU A 32 -9.22 -5.41 9.72
C LEU A 32 -8.15 -4.51 9.13
N LYS A 33 -7.20 -4.09 9.97
CA LYS A 33 -5.94 -3.54 9.46
C LYS A 33 -5.19 -4.73 8.90
N ASP A 34 -4.97 -4.71 7.59
CA ASP A 34 -4.03 -5.65 6.98
C ASP A 34 -2.64 -5.25 7.48
N ASP A 35 -1.94 -6.16 8.18
CA ASP A 35 -0.59 -5.89 8.69
C ASP A 35 0.42 -5.65 7.54
N SER A 36 0.08 -5.99 6.29
CA SER A 36 0.87 -5.60 5.11
C SER A 36 0.82 -4.09 4.81
N LEU A 37 -0.13 -3.35 5.38
CA LEU A 37 -0.20 -1.89 5.27
C LEU A 37 0.63 -1.17 6.34
N MET A 38 1.25 -1.88 7.29
CA MET A 38 2.15 -1.28 8.28
C MET A 38 3.45 -0.72 7.68
N ASP A 39 3.80 -1.09 6.44
CA ASP A 39 4.88 -0.43 5.71
C ASP A 39 4.55 1.03 5.37
N SER A 40 3.27 1.42 5.32
CA SER A 40 2.87 2.82 5.08
C SER A 40 2.99 3.72 6.31
N GLU A 41 2.95 3.15 7.53
CA GLU A 41 3.04 3.94 8.78
C GLU A 41 4.49 4.26 9.17
N ASN A 42 5.49 3.62 8.53
CA ASN A 42 6.92 3.87 8.77
C ASN A 42 7.66 4.39 7.52
N LEU A 43 6.93 5.01 6.57
CA LEU A 43 7.58 5.61 5.41
C LEU A 43 8.49 6.76 5.85
N PRO A 44 9.73 6.83 5.33
CA PRO A 44 10.60 7.97 5.56
C PRO A 44 9.95 9.25 5.01
N ASP A 45 10.47 10.40 5.43
CA ASP A 45 9.97 11.69 4.94
C ASP A 45 9.86 11.67 3.40
N PRO A 46 8.75 12.17 2.80
CA PRO A 46 8.58 12.18 1.36
C PRO A 46 9.75 12.78 0.58
N ALA A 47 10.50 13.72 1.17
CA ALA A 47 11.70 14.28 0.57
C ALA A 47 12.85 13.25 0.46
N ILE A 48 13.01 12.41 1.48
CA ILE A 48 14.01 11.32 1.48
C ILE A 48 13.62 10.29 0.42
N LEU A 49 12.35 9.87 0.40
CA LEU A 49 11.85 8.92 -0.60
C LEU A 49 12.04 9.45 -2.04
N ALA A 50 11.72 10.72 -2.27
CA ALA A 50 11.91 11.33 -3.58
C ALA A 50 13.39 11.35 -3.99
N GLN A 51 14.31 11.64 -3.05
CA GLN A 51 15.74 11.63 -3.30
C GLN A 51 16.24 10.22 -3.68
N GLU A 52 15.84 9.19 -2.93
CA GLU A 52 16.23 7.80 -3.21
C GLU A 52 15.75 7.33 -4.59
N ILE A 53 14.52 7.71 -4.98
CA ILE A 53 13.99 7.40 -6.31
C ILE A 53 14.82 8.07 -7.41
N VAL A 54 15.18 9.35 -7.23
CA VAL A 54 15.98 10.09 -8.21
C VAL A 54 17.36 9.43 -8.38
N GLU A 55 18.05 9.13 -7.28
CA GLU A 55 19.38 8.48 -7.31
C GLU A 55 19.32 7.10 -7.99
N SER A 56 18.28 6.31 -7.70
CA SER A 56 18.08 5.00 -8.33
C SER A 56 17.87 5.13 -9.84
N LEU A 57 17.06 6.10 -10.28
CA LEU A 57 16.81 6.37 -11.70
C LEU A 57 18.06 6.90 -12.42
N GLU A 58 18.85 7.76 -11.77
CA GLU A 58 20.11 8.26 -12.33
C GLU A 58 21.09 7.09 -12.56
N THR A 59 21.25 6.21 -11.57
CA THR A 59 22.08 5.00 -11.69
C THR A 59 21.62 4.11 -12.86
N ALA A 60 20.32 3.87 -12.96
CA ALA A 60 19.76 3.06 -14.04
C ALA A 60 20.00 3.70 -15.42
N LEU A 61 19.83 5.02 -15.53
CA LEU A 61 20.10 5.76 -16.77
C LEU A 61 21.58 5.69 -17.17
N GLU A 62 22.49 5.76 -16.21
CA GLU A 62 23.93 5.67 -16.47
C GLU A 62 24.32 4.29 -17.01
N GLN A 63 23.74 3.22 -16.46
CA GLN A 63 23.91 1.86 -16.99
C GLN A 63 23.40 1.74 -18.42
N PHE A 64 22.22 2.29 -18.72
CA PHE A 64 21.68 2.26 -20.09
C PHE A 64 22.55 3.04 -21.08
N ARG A 65 23.12 4.17 -20.67
CA ARG A 65 24.07 4.93 -21.50
C ARG A 65 25.34 4.14 -21.78
N GLY A 66 25.88 3.44 -20.78
CA GLY A 66 27.03 2.56 -20.98
C GLY A 66 26.76 1.46 -22.01
N ILE A 67 25.59 0.82 -21.92
CA ILE A 67 25.15 -0.18 -22.91
C ILE A 67 24.99 0.45 -24.30
N GLU A 68 24.43 1.67 -24.38
CA GLU A 68 24.26 2.39 -25.65
C GLU A 68 25.62 2.70 -26.31
N ASP A 69 26.61 3.12 -25.53
CA ASP A 69 27.96 3.42 -26.02
C ASP A 69 28.69 2.15 -26.47
N GLU A 70 28.60 1.05 -25.72
CA GLU A 70 29.13 -0.27 -26.13
C GLU A 70 28.55 -0.72 -27.48
N LEU A 71 27.24 -0.55 -27.69
CA LEU A 71 26.57 -0.91 -28.94
C LEU A 71 26.92 0.01 -30.13
N LYS A 72 27.29 1.27 -29.87
CA LYS A 72 27.76 2.19 -30.91
C LYS A 72 29.18 1.87 -31.37
N ASP A 73 30.04 1.47 -30.43
CA ASP A 73 31.43 1.11 -30.72
C ASP A 73 31.56 -0.25 -31.43
N GLU A 74 30.51 -1.09 -31.43
CA GLU A 74 30.42 -2.34 -32.18
C GLU A 74 30.02 -2.19 -33.67
N ASN A 75 29.85 -0.96 -34.21
CA ASN A 75 29.63 -0.67 -35.64
C ASN A 75 30.81 0.05 -36.31
#